data_AF-A0A6C0HGT0-F1
#
_entry.id   AF-A0A6C0HGT0-F1
#
_cell.length_a   1.000
_cell.length_b   1.000
_cell.length_c   1.000
_cell.angle_alpha   90.00
_cell.angle_beta   90.00
_cell.angle_gamma   90.00
#
_symmetry.space_group_name_H-M   'P 1'
#
loop_
_entity.id
_entity.type
_entity.pdbx_description
1 polymer ?
#
loop_
_entity_poly.entity_id
_entity_poly.type
_entity_poly.pdbx_seq_one_letter_code
_entity_poly.pdbx_strand_id
1 'polypeptide(L)'
;MAFLYVNDEETNEKINIDELYEKNHRRDLKQLSVFNKLLGRIHKRITTIGKTKSTDKHIWFTVPEYIFGEPVYDKSECIAYLVTKLEDNGFHVRYMHPNTLFVSWMHWVPSYVRNEIKKKTGNVVDQYGNLVKKGGNEDDEDNINSKLFNDKSGGPPQKEQKQYTPIDQYKPSGNLVYKPEHFQKIEKKVSFS
;
A
#
# COMPACT_ATOMS: atom_id res chain seq x y z
N MET A 1 -55.39 2.48 7.42
CA MET A 1 -56.63 3.28 7.43
C MET A 1 -56.18 4.73 7.41
N ALA A 2 -56.53 5.48 6.36
CA ALA A 2 -56.19 6.91 6.29
C ALA A 2 -57.32 7.69 6.97
N PHE A 3 -56.96 8.52 7.95
CA PHE A 3 -57.89 9.41 8.63
C PHE A 3 -57.72 10.81 8.05
N LEU A 4 -58.82 11.44 7.64
CA LEU A 4 -58.85 12.86 7.33
C LEU A 4 -59.04 13.63 8.63
N TYR A 5 -58.12 14.52 8.94
CA TYR A 5 -58.19 15.38 10.11
C TYR A 5 -58.94 16.67 9.76
N VAL A 6 -59.60 17.29 10.75
CA VAL A 6 -60.37 18.54 10.56
C VAL A 6 -59.49 19.72 10.10
N ASN A 7 -58.17 19.61 10.28
CA ASN A 7 -57.20 20.63 9.87
C ASN A 7 -56.54 20.32 8.51
N ASP A 8 -56.98 19.29 7.78
CA ASP A 8 -56.41 18.98 6.47
C ASP A 8 -56.93 19.99 5.45
N GLU A 9 -56.03 20.81 4.90
CA GLU A 9 -56.37 21.79 3.86
C GLU A 9 -56.34 21.16 2.46
N GLU A 10 -57.32 21.52 1.61
CA GLU A 10 -57.41 21.04 0.23
C GLU A 10 -56.29 21.67 -0.62
N THR A 11 -55.29 20.86 -0.97
CA THR A 11 -54.12 21.30 -1.73
C THR A 11 -54.10 20.67 -3.12
N ASN A 12 -54.03 21.51 -4.17
CA ASN A 12 -53.84 21.09 -5.57
C ASN A 12 -52.38 21.31 -6.04
N GLU A 13 -51.50 21.74 -5.14
CA GLU A 13 -50.12 22.11 -5.48
C GLU A 13 -49.23 20.87 -5.67
N LYS A 14 -48.35 20.94 -6.67
CA LYS A 14 -47.34 19.90 -6.92
C LYS A 14 -46.20 20.06 -5.91
N ILE A 15 -45.97 19.05 -5.08
CA ILE A 15 -44.86 19.01 -4.13
C ILE A 15 -43.53 18.90 -4.89
N ASN A 16 -42.54 19.70 -4.51
CA ASN A 16 -41.16 19.53 -4.97
C ASN A 16 -40.52 18.34 -4.25
N ILE A 17 -40.14 17.31 -5.02
CA ILE A 17 -39.56 16.08 -4.49
C ILE A 17 -38.20 16.33 -3.83
N ASP A 18 -37.43 17.32 -4.29
CA ASP A 18 -36.09 17.63 -3.77
C ASP A 18 -36.15 18.19 -2.33
N GLU A 19 -37.21 18.95 -2.02
CA GLU A 19 -37.44 19.54 -0.70
C GLU A 19 -37.62 18.46 0.38
N LEU A 20 -38.10 17.27 -0.04
CA LEU A 20 -38.22 16.11 0.84
C LEU A 20 -36.85 15.57 1.30
N TYR A 21 -35.80 15.75 0.49
CA TYR A 21 -34.44 15.27 0.80
C TYR A 21 -33.59 16.31 1.55
N GLU A 22 -33.95 17.59 1.51
CA GLU A 22 -33.18 18.66 2.16
C GLU A 22 -33.00 18.42 3.66
N LYS A 23 -34.04 17.92 4.33
CA LYS A 23 -33.99 17.59 5.76
C LYS A 23 -32.98 16.47 6.05
N ASN A 24 -32.85 15.48 5.17
CA ASN A 24 -31.88 14.41 5.32
C ASN A 24 -30.47 14.91 5.07
N HIS A 25 -30.27 15.62 3.97
CA HIS A 25 -28.97 16.22 3.63
C HIS A 25 -28.44 17.12 4.76
N ARG A 26 -29.30 17.94 5.37
CA ARG A 26 -28.94 18.78 6.52
C ARG A 26 -28.50 17.96 7.74
N ARG A 27 -29.08 16.77 7.97
CA ARG A 27 -28.64 15.87 9.06
C ARG A 27 -27.27 15.30 8.76
N ASP A 28 -27.04 14.83 7.54
CA ASP A 28 -25.77 14.25 7.11
C ASP A 28 -24.63 15.28 7.23
N LEU A 29 -24.88 16.52 6.81
CA LEU A 29 -23.93 17.63 6.97
C LEU A 29 -23.60 17.93 8.44
N LYS A 30 -24.61 17.90 9.33
CA LYS A 30 -24.39 18.10 10.77
C LYS A 30 -23.55 16.97 11.37
N GLN A 31 -23.86 15.73 11.01
CA GLN A 31 -23.12 14.56 11.44
C GLN A 31 -21.65 14.64 11.03
N LEU A 32 -21.39 14.99 9.76
CA LEU A 32 -20.04 15.19 9.25
C LEU A 32 -19.29 16.31 10.00
N SER A 33 -19.98 17.42 10.32
CA SER A 33 -19.41 18.50 11.13
C SER A 33 -18.97 18.02 12.51
N VAL A 34 -19.77 17.17 13.15
CA VAL A 34 -19.47 16.60 14.47
C VAL A 34 -18.28 15.63 14.39
N PHE A 35 -18.23 14.78 13.37
CA PHE A 35 -17.10 13.88 13.14
C PHE A 35 -15.80 14.65 12.90
N ASN A 36 -15.85 15.73 12.11
CA ASN A 36 -14.71 16.60 11.88
C ASN A 36 -14.23 17.31 13.15
N LYS A 37 -15.13 17.68 14.07
CA LYS A 37 -14.75 18.22 15.38
C LYS A 37 -13.99 17.19 16.23
N LEU A 38 -14.42 15.93 16.22
CA LEU A 38 -13.73 14.84 16.91
C LEU A 38 -12.37 14.56 16.29
N LEU A 39 -12.28 14.51 14.96
CA LEU A 39 -11.03 14.37 14.22
C LEU A 39 -10.04 15.49 14.59
N GLY A 40 -10.51 16.74 14.66
CA GLY A 40 -9.71 17.88 15.10
C GLY A 40 -9.18 17.74 16.53
N ARG A 41 -9.93 17.12 17.45
CA ARG A 41 -9.45 16.82 18.82
C ARG A 41 -8.34 15.78 18.81
N ILE A 42 -8.46 14.75 17.99
CA ILE A 42 -7.43 13.72 17.81
C ILE A 42 -6.14 14.37 17.28
N HIS A 43 -6.23 15.13 16.20
CA HIS A 43 -5.06 15.82 15.62
C HIS A 43 -4.36 16.76 16.60
N LYS A 44 -5.13 17.52 17.42
CA LYS A 44 -4.56 18.36 18.47
C LYS A 44 -3.82 17.52 19.51
N ARG A 45 -4.40 16.39 19.94
CA ARG A 45 -3.78 15.49 20.91
C ARG A 45 -2.49 14.86 20.38
N ILE A 46 -2.50 14.41 19.12
CA ILE A 46 -1.30 13.94 18.39
C ILE A 46 -0.22 15.03 18.40
N THR A 47 -0.58 16.24 18.00
CA THR A 47 0.34 17.38 17.92
C THR A 47 0.94 17.74 19.29
N THR A 48 0.13 17.76 20.35
CA THR A 48 0.60 18.04 21.71
C THR A 48 1.59 16.96 22.15
N ILE A 49 1.22 15.68 21.98
CA ILE A 49 2.08 14.57 22.42
C ILE A 49 3.38 14.52 21.61
N GLY A 50 3.31 14.70 20.30
CA GLY A 50 4.50 14.76 19.44
C GLY A 50 5.46 15.91 19.74
N LYS A 51 4.97 16.99 20.37
CA LYS A 51 5.81 18.11 20.84
C LYS A 51 6.37 17.87 22.24
N THR A 52 5.56 17.33 23.15
CA THR A 52 5.93 17.15 24.56
C THR A 52 6.83 15.93 24.77
N LYS A 53 6.54 14.82 24.09
CA LYS A 53 7.23 13.54 24.27
C LYS A 53 7.93 13.12 22.98
N SER A 54 9.26 13.08 23.00
CA SER A 54 10.05 12.63 21.84
C SER A 54 10.05 11.10 21.66
N THR A 55 9.89 10.35 22.76
CA THR A 55 9.92 8.88 22.77
C THR A 55 8.61 8.26 22.31
N ASP A 56 7.49 8.80 22.76
CA ASP A 56 6.17 8.20 22.59
C ASP A 56 5.51 8.70 21.31
N LYS A 57 5.52 7.88 20.25
CA LYS A 57 4.91 8.20 18.93
C LYS A 57 3.55 7.53 18.72
N HIS A 58 2.74 7.51 19.77
CA HIS A 58 1.40 6.93 19.76
C HIS A 58 0.45 7.69 20.69
N ILE A 59 -0.85 7.53 20.48
CA ILE A 59 -1.90 7.98 21.39
C ILE A 59 -3.00 6.94 21.55
N TRP A 60 -3.64 7.00 22.71
CA TRP A 60 -4.90 6.34 22.99
C TRP A 60 -6.00 7.39 23.03
N PHE A 61 -7.02 7.23 22.20
CA PHE A 61 -8.15 8.14 22.14
C PHE A 61 -9.46 7.40 22.42
N THR A 62 -10.14 7.79 23.49
CA THR A 62 -11.46 7.27 23.84
C THR A 62 -12.52 8.08 23.09
N VAL A 63 -13.26 7.42 22.21
CA VAL A 63 -14.37 8.03 21.47
C VAL A 63 -15.57 8.15 22.42
N PRO A 64 -16.14 9.36 22.61
CA PRO A 64 -17.34 9.54 23.42
C PRO A 64 -18.48 8.65 22.92
N GLU A 65 -19.22 8.05 23.84
CA GLU A 65 -20.39 7.24 23.49
C GLU A 65 -21.58 8.12 23.05
N TYR A 66 -21.69 9.31 23.66
CA TYR A 66 -22.74 10.28 23.37
C TYR A 66 -22.17 11.69 23.36
N ILE A 67 -22.76 12.57 22.53
CA ILE A 67 -22.43 13.99 22.45
C ILE A 67 -23.66 14.80 22.84
N PHE A 68 -23.55 15.57 23.92
CA PHE A 68 -24.64 16.40 24.39
C PHE A 68 -25.05 17.44 23.33
N GLY A 69 -26.34 17.54 23.07
CA GLY A 69 -26.92 18.47 22.10
C GLY A 69 -26.88 18.01 20.65
N GLU A 70 -26.32 16.83 20.35
CA GLU A 70 -26.26 16.29 19.00
C GLU A 70 -26.91 14.91 18.90
N PRO A 71 -28.22 14.82 18.61
CA PRO A 71 -28.95 13.56 18.55
C PRO A 71 -28.63 12.72 17.29
N VAL A 72 -27.98 13.30 16.28
CA VAL A 72 -27.60 12.62 15.04
C VAL A 72 -26.27 11.85 15.19
N TYR A 73 -25.63 11.92 16.36
CA TYR A 73 -24.35 11.27 16.59
C TYR A 73 -24.51 9.75 16.74
N ASP A 74 -23.92 9.00 15.81
CA ASP A 74 -23.69 7.56 15.95
C ASP A 74 -22.20 7.29 16.21
N LYS A 75 -21.91 6.57 17.30
CA LYS A 75 -20.56 6.15 17.70
C LYS A 75 -19.91 5.24 16.65
N SER A 76 -20.64 4.28 16.10
CA SER A 76 -20.11 3.26 15.19
C SER A 76 -19.67 3.89 13.87
N GLU A 77 -20.52 4.74 13.30
CA GLU A 77 -20.22 5.51 12.09
C GLU A 77 -19.09 6.51 12.34
N CYS A 78 -19.06 7.14 13.53
CA CYS A 78 -17.96 8.03 13.90
C CYS A 78 -16.61 7.30 13.94
N ILE A 79 -16.57 6.11 14.56
CA ILE A 79 -15.34 5.29 14.62
C ILE A 79 -14.88 4.94 13.21
N ALA A 80 -15.78 4.43 12.36
CA ALA A 80 -15.46 4.09 10.98
C ALA A 80 -14.88 5.30 10.21
N TYR A 81 -15.56 6.45 10.31
CA TYR A 81 -15.10 7.69 9.68
C TYR A 81 -13.70 8.11 10.18
N LEU A 82 -13.47 8.06 11.50
CA LEU A 82 -12.19 8.44 12.10
C LEU A 82 -11.06 7.51 11.66
N VAL A 83 -11.31 6.20 11.62
CA VAL A 83 -10.33 5.22 11.15
C VAL A 83 -9.93 5.52 9.71
N THR A 84 -10.90 5.63 8.80
CA THR A 84 -10.62 5.93 7.38
C THR A 84 -9.86 7.25 7.22
N LYS A 85 -10.28 8.33 7.89
CA LYS A 85 -9.60 9.62 7.77
C LYS A 85 -8.20 9.67 8.36
N LEU A 86 -7.92 8.88 9.39
CA LEU A 86 -6.59 8.80 9.98
C LEU A 86 -5.66 7.90 9.15
N GLU A 87 -6.19 6.81 8.58
CA GLU A 87 -5.48 5.95 7.65
C GLU A 87 -5.13 6.68 6.34
N ASP A 88 -6.06 7.47 5.79
CA ASP A 88 -5.83 8.36 4.63
C ASP A 88 -4.66 9.32 4.88
N ASN A 89 -4.49 9.78 6.13
CA ASN A 89 -3.39 10.65 6.55
C ASN A 89 -2.06 9.89 6.79
N GLY A 90 -2.04 8.56 6.64
CA GLY A 90 -0.87 7.71 6.83
C GLY A 90 -0.59 7.31 8.28
N PHE A 91 -1.52 7.56 9.20
CA PHE A 91 -1.43 7.04 10.57
C PHE A 91 -1.80 5.56 10.63
N HIS A 92 -1.16 4.81 11.52
CA HIS A 92 -1.54 3.44 11.80
C HIS A 92 -2.58 3.45 12.91
N VAL A 93 -3.80 3.00 12.58
CA VAL A 93 -4.95 3.02 13.51
C VAL A 93 -5.42 1.62 13.81
N ARG A 94 -5.76 1.36 15.07
CA ARG A 94 -6.38 0.11 15.50
C ARG A 94 -7.50 0.36 16.49
N TYR A 95 -8.65 -0.25 16.24
CA TYR A 95 -9.78 -0.22 17.16
C TYR A 95 -9.58 -1.21 18.32
N MET A 96 -9.83 -0.73 19.53
CA MET A 96 -9.71 -1.46 20.79
C MET A 96 -11.04 -1.33 21.55
N HIS A 97 -11.72 -2.45 21.76
CA HIS A 97 -13.01 -2.51 22.45
C HIS A 97 -12.89 -1.94 23.88
N PRO A 98 -13.86 -1.13 24.38
CA PRO A 98 -15.17 -0.84 23.80
C PRO A 98 -15.31 0.41 22.92
N ASN A 99 -14.42 1.40 23.05
CA ASN A 99 -14.51 2.68 22.34
C ASN A 99 -13.14 3.38 22.19
N THR A 100 -12.04 2.63 22.28
CA THR A 100 -10.70 3.21 22.24
C THR A 100 -10.09 3.03 20.86
N LEU A 101 -9.48 4.09 20.35
CA LEU A 101 -8.66 4.07 19.15
C LEU A 101 -7.19 4.19 19.56
N PHE A 102 -6.40 3.24 19.11
CA PHE A 102 -4.95 3.32 19.13
C PHE A 102 -4.49 3.97 17.83
N VAL A 103 -3.73 5.07 17.92
CA VAL A 103 -3.19 5.78 16.75
C VAL A 103 -1.69 5.94 16.92
N SER A 104 -0.91 5.48 15.96
CA SER A 104 0.56 5.58 15.98
C SER A 104 1.13 6.14 14.66
N TRP A 105 2.27 6.81 14.78
CA TRP A 105 3.08 7.31 13.65
C TRP A 105 4.55 6.93 13.82
N MET A 106 4.81 5.85 14.56
CA MET A 106 6.17 5.36 14.81
C MET A 106 6.82 4.80 13.54
N HIS A 107 6.04 4.28 12.61
CA HIS A 107 6.50 3.77 11.30
C HIS A 107 6.92 4.89 10.34
N TRP A 108 6.59 6.15 10.65
CA TRP A 108 6.89 7.27 9.76
C TRP A 108 8.34 7.72 9.90
N VAL A 109 9.10 7.69 8.80
CA VAL A 109 10.49 8.16 8.75
C VAL A 109 10.52 9.64 8.36
N PRO A 110 11.02 10.54 9.23
CA PRO A 110 11.10 11.96 8.91
C PRO A 110 12.00 12.28 7.71
N SER A 111 11.66 13.34 6.97
CA SER A 111 12.39 13.76 5.77
C SER A 111 13.88 14.01 6.03
N TYR A 112 14.24 14.58 7.19
CA TYR A 112 15.65 14.85 7.52
C TYR A 112 16.47 13.56 7.61
N VAL A 113 15.93 12.50 8.23
CA VAL A 113 16.58 11.19 8.33
C VAL A 113 16.74 10.57 6.95
N ARG A 114 15.71 10.65 6.09
CA ARG A 114 15.78 10.13 4.71
C ARG A 114 16.86 10.85 3.89
N ASN A 115 16.99 12.16 4.06
CA ASN A 115 18.03 12.95 3.39
C ASN A 115 19.44 12.57 3.86
N GLU A 116 19.63 12.29 5.16
CA GLU A 116 20.91 11.81 5.68
C GLU A 116 21.25 10.41 5.16
N ILE A 117 20.28 9.49 5.13
CA ILE A 117 20.48 8.14 4.57
C ILE A 117 20.86 8.23 3.10
N LYS A 118 20.18 9.09 2.33
CA LYS A 118 20.50 9.34 0.92
C LYS A 118 21.91 9.89 0.73
N LYS A 119 22.36 10.82 1.57
CA LYS A 119 23.73 11.37 1.51
C LYS A 119 24.79 10.32 1.85
N LYS A 120 24.53 9.48 2.86
CA LYS A 120 25.51 8.49 3.36
C LYS A 120 25.57 7.22 2.49
N THR A 121 24.43 6.73 2.04
CA THR A 121 24.30 5.41 1.39
C THR A 121 24.05 5.54 -0.11
N GLY A 122 23.72 6.72 -0.62
CA GLY A 122 23.32 6.92 -2.03
C GLY A 122 21.91 6.42 -2.39
N ASN A 123 21.28 5.65 -1.49
CA ASN A 123 19.98 5.03 -1.72
C ASN A 123 18.82 5.95 -1.32
N VAL A 124 17.76 5.96 -2.12
CA VAL A 124 16.52 6.69 -1.80
C VAL A 124 15.63 5.78 -0.96
N VAL A 125 15.12 6.31 0.15
CA VAL A 125 14.26 5.59 1.11
C VAL A 125 12.88 6.23 1.14
N ASP A 126 11.84 5.40 1.22
CA ASP A 126 10.43 5.81 1.28
C ASP A 126 10.01 6.27 2.70
N GLN A 127 8.79 6.81 2.85
CA GLN A 127 8.19 7.23 4.13
C GLN A 127 8.04 6.12 5.17
N TYR A 128 8.02 4.87 4.72
CA TYR A 128 7.96 3.68 5.58
C TYR A 128 9.34 3.04 5.84
N GLY A 129 10.43 3.62 5.33
CA GLY A 129 11.79 3.07 5.51
C GLY A 129 12.20 2.02 4.48
N ASN A 130 11.37 1.75 3.46
CA ASN A 130 11.70 0.83 2.39
C ASN A 130 12.67 1.47 1.37
N LEU A 131 13.60 0.69 0.83
CA LEU A 131 14.51 1.15 -0.22
C LEU A 131 13.72 1.31 -1.52
N VAL A 132 13.61 2.54 -2.02
CA VAL A 132 13.06 2.80 -3.36
C VAL A 132 14.14 2.41 -4.35
N LYS A 133 14.01 1.23 -4.97
CA LYS A 133 14.78 0.94 -6.18
C LYS A 133 14.36 2.01 -7.19
N LYS A 134 15.30 2.87 -7.58
CA LYS A 134 15.08 3.80 -8.68
C LYS A 134 14.98 2.94 -9.94
N GLY A 135 13.77 2.60 -10.35
CA GLY A 135 13.52 1.84 -11.55
C GLY A 135 14.15 2.55 -12.75
N GLY A 136 15.19 1.94 -13.31
CA GLY A 136 15.08 1.57 -14.71
C GLY A 136 14.07 0.42 -14.79
N ASN A 137 13.10 0.56 -15.69
CA ASN A 137 12.16 -0.44 -16.19
C ASN A 137 11.82 -1.61 -15.26
N GLU A 138 10.57 -1.62 -14.79
CA GLU A 138 9.88 -2.85 -14.43
C GLU A 138 9.70 -3.69 -15.71
N ASP A 139 10.73 -4.47 -16.04
CA ASP A 139 10.70 -5.63 -16.94
C ASP A 139 11.89 -6.53 -16.56
N ASP A 140 11.98 -6.93 -15.29
CA ASP A 140 12.85 -8.03 -14.86
C ASP A 140 11.96 -9.18 -14.36
N GLU A 141 11.13 -9.68 -15.27
CA GLU A 141 10.42 -10.94 -15.12
C GLU A 141 11.31 -12.17 -15.41
N ASP A 142 12.59 -12.00 -15.72
CA ASP A 142 13.47 -13.14 -15.97
C ASP A 142 14.84 -12.95 -15.33
N ASN A 143 14.98 -13.52 -14.14
CA ASN A 143 16.27 -13.87 -13.57
C ASN A 143 16.97 -14.81 -14.59
N ILE A 144 17.83 -14.26 -15.45
CA ILE A 144 18.59 -14.97 -16.51
C ILE A 144 19.37 -16.15 -15.90
N ASN A 145 19.80 -16.04 -14.65
CA ASN A 145 20.45 -17.14 -13.92
C ASN A 145 19.47 -18.26 -13.54
N SER A 146 18.17 -18.02 -13.39
CA SER A 146 17.19 -19.06 -13.07
C SER A 146 16.75 -19.89 -14.29
N LYS A 147 16.67 -19.27 -15.47
CA LYS A 147 16.35 -19.97 -16.74
C LYS A 147 17.52 -20.80 -17.30
N LEU A 148 18.75 -20.48 -16.93
CA LEU A 148 19.93 -21.26 -17.35
C LEU A 148 19.98 -22.68 -16.71
N PHE A 149 19.29 -22.89 -15.58
CA PHE A 149 19.30 -24.16 -14.84
C PHE A 149 18.04 -25.01 -14.99
N ASN A 150 16.99 -24.54 -15.67
CA ASN A 150 15.69 -25.21 -15.63
C ASN A 150 15.20 -25.79 -16.98
N ASP A 151 15.96 -25.71 -18.06
CA ASP A 151 15.61 -26.44 -19.28
C ASP A 151 16.21 -27.84 -19.28
N LYS A 152 15.57 -28.74 -18.50
CA LYS A 152 15.48 -30.19 -18.68
C LYS A 152 14.63 -30.80 -17.55
N SER A 153 13.32 -30.64 -17.65
CA SER A 153 12.36 -31.49 -16.94
C SER A 153 12.26 -32.83 -17.67
N GLY A 154 12.98 -33.83 -17.16
CA GLY A 154 12.94 -35.20 -17.66
C GLY A 154 13.61 -36.20 -16.71
N GLY A 155 13.00 -36.41 -15.54
CA GLY A 155 13.28 -37.54 -14.64
C GLY A 155 14.64 -37.56 -13.92
N PRO A 156 14.75 -38.24 -12.76
CA PRO A 156 16.01 -38.32 -12.02
C PRO A 156 17.01 -39.25 -12.73
N PRO A 157 18.23 -38.82 -13.10
CA PRO A 157 19.19 -39.71 -13.75
C PRO A 157 19.88 -40.58 -12.69
N GLN A 158 19.78 -41.91 -12.88
CA GLN A 158 20.69 -42.87 -12.25
C GLN A 158 22.14 -42.49 -12.56
N LYS A 159 23.03 -42.64 -11.57
CA LYS A 159 24.47 -42.42 -11.71
C LYS A 159 25.05 -43.48 -12.66
N GLU A 160 25.13 -43.18 -13.94
CA GLU A 160 25.96 -43.93 -14.88
C GLU A 160 27.44 -43.55 -14.68
N GLN A 161 28.28 -44.58 -14.58
CA GLN A 161 29.72 -44.43 -14.43
C GLN A 161 30.29 -43.73 -15.67
N LYS A 162 31.07 -42.66 -15.47
CA LYS A 162 31.68 -41.89 -16.57
C LYS A 162 32.69 -42.76 -17.32
N GLN A 163 32.35 -43.20 -18.52
CA GLN A 163 33.33 -43.71 -19.47
C GLN A 163 34.07 -42.53 -20.09
N TYR A 164 35.39 -42.48 -19.89
CA TYR A 164 36.24 -41.45 -20.48
C TYR A 164 36.63 -41.87 -21.90
N THR A 165 36.37 -41.02 -22.88
CA THR A 165 36.87 -41.21 -24.24
C THR A 165 38.34 -40.78 -24.33
N PRO A 166 39.17 -41.48 -25.12
CA PRO A 166 40.53 -41.03 -25.42
C PRO A 166 40.53 -39.63 -26.04
N ILE A 167 41.55 -38.82 -25.73
CA ILE A 167 41.64 -37.39 -26.09
C ILE A 167 41.44 -37.17 -27.60
N ASP A 168 41.96 -38.07 -28.44
CA ASP A 168 41.86 -37.99 -29.90
C ASP A 168 40.42 -38.12 -30.43
N GLN A 169 39.52 -38.71 -29.66
CA GLN A 169 38.11 -38.92 -30.05
C GLN A 169 37.16 -37.92 -29.37
N TYR A 170 37.68 -36.95 -28.61
CA TYR A 170 36.86 -35.96 -27.93
C TYR A 170 36.27 -34.95 -28.92
N LYS A 171 34.95 -34.99 -29.10
CA LYS A 171 34.19 -33.96 -29.82
C LYS A 171 33.38 -33.15 -28.81
N PRO A 172 33.59 -31.83 -28.69
CA PRO A 172 32.84 -31.01 -27.75
C PRO A 172 31.37 -30.90 -28.21
N SER A 173 30.50 -31.73 -27.64
CA SER A 173 29.05 -31.62 -27.84
C SER A 173 28.43 -30.76 -26.74
N GLY A 174 28.66 -29.45 -26.82
CA GLY A 174 27.93 -28.45 -26.06
C GLY A 174 27.15 -27.55 -27.01
N ASN A 175 26.14 -26.83 -26.53
CA ASN A 175 25.49 -25.78 -27.32
C ASN A 175 26.47 -24.58 -27.42
N LEU A 176 27.50 -24.71 -28.24
CA LEU A 176 28.55 -23.71 -28.38
C LEU A 176 27.94 -22.40 -28.88
N VAL A 177 28.23 -21.31 -28.17
CA VAL A 177 27.85 -19.93 -28.55
C VAL A 177 28.40 -19.58 -29.94
N TYR A 178 29.53 -20.21 -30.34
CA TYR A 178 30.15 -20.06 -31.65
C TYR A 178 30.02 -21.34 -32.46
N LYS A 179 29.20 -21.29 -33.52
CA LYS A 179 29.13 -22.33 -34.55
C LYS A 179 30.50 -22.54 -35.23
N PRO A 180 30.83 -23.76 -35.70
CA PRO A 180 32.07 -24.06 -36.42
C PRO A 180 32.35 -23.12 -37.61
N GLU A 181 31.28 -22.65 -38.26
CA GLU A 181 31.28 -21.66 -39.34
C GLU A 181 32.09 -20.39 -39.00
N HIS A 182 32.04 -19.95 -37.73
CA HIS A 182 32.68 -18.71 -37.29
C HIS A 182 34.19 -18.90 -37.15
N PHE A 183 34.66 -20.09 -36.79
CA PHE A 183 36.09 -20.40 -36.70
C PHE A 183 36.73 -20.45 -38.09
N GLN A 184 36.04 -21.02 -39.08
CA GLN A 184 36.52 -21.03 -40.48
C GLN A 184 36.69 -19.61 -41.06
N LYS A 185 35.81 -18.67 -40.67
CA LYS A 185 35.96 -17.25 -41.04
C LYS A 185 37.16 -16.59 -40.40
N ILE A 186 37.50 -16.98 -39.18
CA ILE A 186 38.67 -16.46 -38.46
C ILE A 186 39.93 -17.04 -39.11
N GLU A 187 40.00 -18.35 -39.36
CA GLU A 187 41.15 -18.99 -40.03
C GLU A 187 41.47 -18.36 -41.39
N LYS A 188 40.46 -18.12 -42.23
CA LYS A 188 40.66 -17.44 -43.53
C LYS A 188 41.16 -16.00 -43.41
N LYS A 189 40.92 -15.34 -42.27
CA LYS A 189 41.35 -13.95 -42.04
C LYS A 189 42.73 -13.86 -41.41
N VAL A 190 43.23 -14.96 -40.83
CA VAL A 190 44.48 -15.04 -40.09
C VAL A 190 45.55 -15.86 -40.86
N SER A 191 45.25 -16.32 -42.08
CA SER A 191 46.29 -16.84 -42.98
C SER A 191 47.18 -15.69 -43.45
N PHE A 192 48.28 -15.48 -42.75
CA PHE A 192 49.43 -14.76 -43.28
C PHE A 192 50.14 -15.71 -44.24
N SER A 193 50.11 -15.40 -45.54
CA SER A 193 51.07 -15.97 -46.49
C SER A 193 52.48 -15.47 -46.20
#